data_AF-A0A9E2MUS0-F1
#
_entry.id   AF-A0A9E2MUS0-F1
#
_cell.length_a   1.000
_cell.length_b   1.000
_cell.length_c   1.000
_cell.angle_alpha   90.00
_cell.angle_beta   90.00
_cell.angle_gamma   90.00
#
_symmetry.space_group_name_H-M   'P 1'
#
loop_
_entity.id
_entity.type
_entity.pdbx_description
1 polymer ?
#
loop_
_entity_poly.entity_id
_entity_poly.type
_entity_poly.pdbx_seq_one_letter_code
_entity_poly.pdbx_strand_id
1 'polypeptide(L)' 'MKQVIISGIGAEIPQASISNEELVASFNTWVDSENPRRAAEGLEPLAKSDVDFIVYASGVKTRHVIEREGILDPTR' A
#
# COMPACT_ATOMS: atom_id res chain seq x y z
N MET A 1 30.57 -34.16 -15.68
CA MET A 1 29.84 -33.29 -14.73
C MET A 1 28.48 -32.97 -15.32
N LYS A 2 27.37 -33.07 -14.57
CA LYS A 2 26.05 -32.64 -15.06
C LYS A 2 25.90 -31.14 -14.82
N GLN A 3 25.63 -30.38 -15.88
CA GLN A 3 25.30 -28.96 -15.77
C GLN A 3 23.83 -28.82 -15.42
N VAL A 4 23.53 -28.21 -14.28
CA VAL A 4 22.18 -27.85 -13.87
C VAL A 4 22.01 -26.36 -14.13
N ILE A 5 20.93 -25.99 -14.82
CA ILE A 5 20.64 -24.60 -15.21
C ILE A 5 19.19 -24.27 -14.89
N ILE A 6 18.90 -22.99 -14.67
CA ILE A 6 17.54 -22.45 -14.76
C ILE A 6 17.29 -22.20 -16.25
N SER A 7 16.44 -23.02 -16.87
CA SER A 7 16.18 -22.99 -18.32
C SER A 7 15.07 -22.02 -18.74
N GLY A 8 14.36 -21.40 -17.79
CA GLY A 8 13.33 -20.41 -18.07
C GLY A 8 12.71 -19.80 -16.81
N ILE A 9 12.12 -18.63 -17.00
CA ILE A 9 11.33 -17.90 -15.98
C ILE A 9 10.11 -17.32 -16.70
N GLY A 10 8.95 -17.35 -16.04
CA GLY A 10 7.74 -16.65 -16.46
C GLY A 10 7.16 -15.86 -15.30
N ALA A 11 6.56 -14.71 -15.59
CA ALA A 11 5.87 -13.88 -14.61
C ALA A 11 4.62 -13.25 -15.25
N GLU A 12 3.54 -13.21 -14.50
CA GLU A 12 2.33 -12.47 -14.82
C GLU A 12 2.18 -11.33 -13.80
N ILE A 13 1.92 -10.12 -14.29
CA ILE A 13 1.82 -8.91 -13.47
C ILE A 13 0.43 -8.31 -13.73
N PRO A 14 -0.37 -8.06 -12.68
CA PRO A 14 -1.68 -7.41 -12.82
C PRO A 14 -1.56 -6.06 -13.53
N GLN A 15 -2.54 -5.69 -14.36
CA GLN A 15 -2.50 -4.41 -15.08
C GLN A 15 -2.70 -3.21 -14.14
N ALA A 16 -3.57 -3.36 -13.14
CA ALA A 16 -3.82 -2.31 -12.17
C ALA A 16 -2.59 -2.09 -11.30
N SER A 17 -2.29 -0.82 -11.03
CA SER A 17 -1.22 -0.39 -10.15
C SER A 17 -1.69 0.76 -9.28
N ILE A 18 -1.15 0.86 -8.07
CA ILE A 18 -1.38 1.97 -7.15
C ILE A 18 -0.05 2.69 -6.97
N SER A 19 -0.07 4.03 -7.00
CA SER A 19 1.06 4.91 -6.65
C SER A 19 1.14 5.17 -5.15
N ASN A 20 2.30 5.56 -4.61
CA ASN A 20 2.42 5.91 -3.19
C ASN A 20 1.45 7.04 -2.82
N GLU A 21 1.28 8.01 -3.71
CA GLU A 21 0.41 9.16 -3.56
C GLU A 21 -1.04 8.72 -3.32
N GLU A 22 -1.56 7.80 -4.15
CA GLU A 22 -2.92 7.29 -4.01
C GLU A 22 -3.11 6.47 -2.75
N LEU A 23 -2.14 5.62 -2.43
CA LEU A 23 -2.20 4.78 -1.24
C LEU A 23 -2.17 5.62 0.05
N VAL A 24 -1.28 6.61 0.10
CA VAL A 24 -1.16 7.54 1.22
C VAL A 24 -2.41 8.40 1.34
N ALA A 25 -2.97 8.88 0.22
CA ALA A 25 -4.21 9.67 0.24
C ALA A 25 -5.39 8.87 0.80
N SER A 26 -5.58 7.61 0.37
CA SER A 26 -6.61 6.73 0.90
C SER A 26 -6.40 6.48 2.40
N PHE A 27 -5.19 6.05 2.79
CA PHE A 27 -4.88 5.77 4.20
C PHE A 27 -5.09 6.99 5.10
N ASN A 28 -4.62 8.17 4.69
CA ASN A 28 -4.76 9.38 5.48
C ASN A 28 -6.21 9.86 5.58
N THR A 29 -7.02 9.64 4.54
CA THR A 29 -8.47 9.90 4.59
C THR A 29 -9.15 9.00 5.62
N TRP A 30 -8.78 7.71 5.64
CA TRP A 30 -9.27 6.79 6.66
C TRP A 30 -8.82 7.23 8.08
N VAL A 31 -7.54 7.53 8.28
CA VAL A 31 -7.00 8.03 9.56
C VAL A 31 -7.76 9.28 10.05
N ASP A 32 -8.09 10.21 9.16
CA ASP A 32 -8.86 11.41 9.50
C ASP A 32 -10.27 11.09 9.99
N SER A 33 -10.93 10.08 9.43
CA SER A 33 -12.25 9.62 9.87
C SER A 33 -12.20 8.81 11.18
N GLU A 34 -11.11 8.08 11.40
CA GLU A 34 -10.97 7.12 12.48
C GLU A 34 -10.48 7.78 13.78
N ASN A 35 -9.59 8.78 13.70
CA ASN A 35 -9.05 9.45 14.88
C ASN A 35 -10.11 10.09 15.80
N PRO A 36 -11.18 10.73 15.29
CA PRO A 36 -12.30 11.17 16.13
C PRO A 36 -12.98 10.03 16.88
N ARG A 37 -13.18 8.87 16.24
CA ARG A 37 -13.77 7.68 16.87
C ARG A 37 -12.87 7.15 17.97
N ARG A 38 -11.57 7.04 17.70
CA ARG A 38 -10.55 6.63 18.69
C ARG A 38 -10.49 7.56 19.89
N ALA A 39 -10.54 8.87 19.66
CA ALA A 39 -10.54 9.86 20.74
C ALA A 39 -11.77 9.71 21.65
N ALA A 40 -12.95 9.44 21.08
CA ALA A 40 -14.16 9.15 21.85
C ALA A 40 -14.05 7.86 22.69
N GLU A 41 -13.22 6.91 22.24
CA GLU A 41 -12.90 5.66 22.94
C GLU A 41 -11.70 5.77 23.90
N GLY A 42 -11.09 6.95 24.01
CA GLY A 42 -9.91 7.18 24.85
C GLY A 42 -8.64 6.47 24.33
N LEU A 43 -8.59 6.16 23.04
CA LEU A 43 -7.46 5.51 22.39
C LEU A 43 -6.49 6.54 21.79
N GLU A 44 -5.20 6.18 21.75
CA GLU A 44 -4.18 6.99 21.10
C GLU A 44 -4.48 7.22 19.60
N PRO A 45 -4.20 8.43 19.07
CA PRO A 45 -4.43 8.75 17.68
C PRO A 45 -3.47 7.99 16.76
N LEU A 46 -3.96 7.66 15.58
CA LEU A 46 -3.15 7.08 14.51
C LEU A 46 -2.35 8.18 13.82
N ALA A 47 -1.09 7.87 13.50
CA ALA A 47 -0.26 8.71 12.67
C ALA A 47 -0.66 8.58 11.20
N LYS A 48 -0.59 9.70 10.48
CA LYS A 48 -0.66 9.70 9.01
C LYS A 48 0.61 9.11 8.42
N SER A 49 0.49 8.62 7.19
CA SER A 49 1.62 8.22 6.37
C SER A 49 1.99 9.32 5.37
N ASP A 50 3.15 9.18 4.75
CA ASP A 50 3.65 10.07 3.72
C ASP A 50 4.44 9.28 2.66
N VAL A 51 4.54 9.85 1.46
CA VAL A 51 5.17 9.19 0.31
C VAL A 51 6.66 8.97 0.55
N ASP A 52 7.34 9.96 1.12
CA ASP A 52 8.79 9.94 1.33
C ASP A 52 9.19 8.87 2.35
N PHE A 53 8.37 8.67 3.38
CA PHE A 53 8.51 7.58 4.35
C PHE A 53 8.48 6.22 3.65
N ILE A 54 7.51 5.97 2.77
CA ILE A 54 7.42 4.67 2.06
C ILE A 54 8.68 4.44 1.22
N VAL A 55 9.12 5.46 0.48
CA VAL A 55 10.32 5.38 -0.36
C VAL A 55 11.58 5.19 0.48
N TYR A 56 11.75 5.95 1.55
CA TYR A 56 12.92 5.86 2.43
C TYR A 56 13.01 4.50 3.14
N ALA A 57 11.88 4.00 3.62
CA ALA A 57 11.83 2.74 4.36
C ALA A 57 12.00 1.50 3.48
N SER A 58 11.61 1.55 2.19
CA SER A 58 11.50 0.35 1.35
C SER A 58 12.02 0.46 -0.08
N GLY A 59 12.22 1.67 -0.60
CA GLY A 59 12.47 1.93 -2.02
C GLY A 59 11.26 1.74 -2.93
N VAL A 60 10.10 1.33 -2.39
CA VAL A 60 8.88 1.09 -3.17
C VAL A 60 8.24 2.41 -3.60
N LYS A 61 7.89 2.49 -4.88
CA LYS A 61 7.22 3.67 -5.49
C LYS A 61 5.81 3.36 -5.97
N THR A 62 5.59 2.14 -6.44
CA THR A 62 4.34 1.67 -7.08
C THR A 62 4.21 0.17 -6.83
N ARG A 63 2.98 -0.35 -6.84
CA ARG A 63 2.70 -1.79 -6.76
C ARG A 63 1.53 -2.17 -7.65
N HIS A 64 1.67 -3.33 -8.29
CA HIS A 64 0.58 -3.94 -9.03
C HIS A 64 -0.37 -4.66 -8.08
N VAL A 65 -1.67 -4.54 -8.34
CA VAL A 65 -2.73 -5.12 -7.51
C VAL A 65 -3.80 -5.73 -8.40
N ILE A 66 -4.53 -6.72 -7.88
CA ILE A 66 -5.66 -7.33 -8.60
C ILE A 66 -6.92 -6.47 -8.49
N GLU A 67 -7.20 -5.94 -7.30
CA GLU A 67 -8.39 -5.14 -6.99
C GLU A 67 -7.93 -3.78 -6.47
N ARG A 68 -7.99 -2.75 -7.31
CA ARG A 68 -7.45 -1.42 -6.98
C ARG A 68 -8.45 -0.62 -6.18
N GLU A 69 -9.69 -0.61 -6.63
CA GLU A 69 -10.75 0.25 -6.15
C GLU A 69 -11.06 -0.08 -4.69
N GLY A 70 -11.17 -1.37 -4.36
CA GLY A 70 -11.37 -1.81 -2.98
C GLY A 70 -10.19 -1.51 -2.04
N ILE A 71 -8.95 -1.39 -2.55
CA ILE A 71 -7.79 -1.00 -1.73
C ILE A 71 -7.78 0.52 -1.49
N LEU A 72 -8.23 1.30 -2.48
CA LEU A 72 -8.25 2.76 -2.41
C LEU A 72 -9.53 3.32 -1.76
N ASP A 73 -10.49 2.49 -1.39
CA ASP A 73 -11.70 2.89 -0.67
C ASP A 73 -11.42 3.04 0.84
N PRO A 74 -11.45 4.27 1.40
CA PRO A 74 -11.19 4.50 2.83
C PRO A 74 -12.36 4.09 3.73
N THR A 75 -13.50 3.64 3.17
CA THR A 75 -14.73 3.30 3.89
C THR A 75 -15.11 1.81 3.87
N ARG A 76 -14.29 0.99 3.22
CA ARG A 76 -14.51 -0.45 3.06
C ARG A 76 -14.45 -1.24 4.38
#